data_AF-A0A543FBC3-F1
#
_entry.id   AF-A0A543FBC3-F1
#
_cell.length_a   1.000
_cell.length_b   1.000
_cell.length_c   1.000
_cell.angle_alpha   90.00
_cell.angle_beta   90.00
_cell.angle_gamma   90.00
#
_symmetry.space_group_name_H-M   'P 1'
#
loop_
_entity.id
_entity.type
_entity.pdbx_description
1 polymer ?
#
loop_
_entity_poly.entity_id
_entity_poly.type
_entity_poly.pdbx_seq_one_letter_code
_entity_poly.pdbx_strand_id
1 'polypeptide(L)'
;MSGFRRGALLWRPSELAGCTVLRPSGVLDWDGYRRFGDDLVRYAVDRPRAVIVVVDDLDLVEDAVATACASARVRVSDWPHVPIVLVAAGLANPTATVAARHRVPTFPSIEDALRALPPAPPRRDAAIELAPSTVSSMHARQFVTRMCDRWEVGPVRTDALLVATELVENALLHAFGELLLRLECQGGSLTIAVADADPQEAMLREPAAGHPARFGLHVVASLARAWGCAPRWPVGKVVWATLADQRRSLLL
;
A
#
# COMPACT_ATOMS: atom_id res chain seq x y z
N MET A 1 -12.09 39.08 -0.66
CA MET A 1 -12.12 37.98 0.32
C MET A 1 -13.34 37.11 0.04
N SER A 2 -13.26 36.18 -0.92
CA SER A 2 -14.27 35.12 -1.05
C SER A 2 -13.78 33.92 -0.24
N GLY A 3 -14.62 33.44 0.68
CA GLY A 3 -14.34 32.22 1.42
C GLY A 3 -14.40 31.03 0.48
N PHE A 4 -13.25 30.42 0.20
CA PHE A 4 -13.16 29.10 -0.42
C PHE A 4 -13.88 28.10 0.51
N ARG A 5 -15.06 27.63 0.11
CA ARG A 5 -15.68 26.47 0.77
C ARG A 5 -14.76 25.28 0.48
N ARG A 6 -14.09 24.75 1.50
CA ARG A 6 -13.40 23.45 1.44
C ARG A 6 -14.40 22.40 0.95
N GLY A 7 -14.24 21.91 -0.27
CA GLY A 7 -15.02 20.79 -0.76
C GLY A 7 -14.61 19.52 -0.03
N ALA A 8 -15.54 18.88 0.69
CA ALA A 8 -15.25 17.58 1.27
C ALA A 8 -15.37 16.52 0.17
N LEU A 9 -14.24 15.91 -0.21
CA LEU A 9 -14.25 14.70 -1.02
C LEU A 9 -14.96 13.59 -0.26
N LEU A 10 -16.02 13.04 -0.85
CA LEU A 10 -16.78 11.91 -0.29
C LEU A 10 -16.58 10.67 -1.17
N TRP A 11 -16.25 9.55 -0.54
CA TRP A 11 -16.10 8.27 -1.20
C TRP A 11 -17.34 7.40 -1.00
N ARG A 12 -17.81 6.79 -2.08
CA ARG A 12 -18.80 5.70 -2.03
C ARG A 12 -18.12 4.39 -2.45
N PRO A 13 -17.45 3.68 -1.53
CA PRO A 13 -16.84 2.39 -1.84
C PRO A 13 -17.92 1.32 -2.02
N SER A 14 -17.68 0.41 -2.95
CA SER A 14 -18.48 -0.80 -3.18
C SER A 14 -17.55 -1.92 -3.61
N GLU A 15 -17.89 -3.17 -3.34
CA GLU A 15 -17.12 -4.32 -3.77
C GLU A 15 -17.75 -4.98 -5.00
N LEU A 16 -16.93 -5.33 -5.98
CA LEU A 16 -17.37 -6.06 -7.17
C LEU A 16 -16.25 -6.97 -7.69
N ALA A 17 -16.50 -8.28 -7.78
CA ALA A 17 -15.53 -9.27 -8.28
C ALA A 17 -14.15 -9.21 -7.58
N GLY A 18 -14.14 -8.94 -6.27
CA GLY A 18 -12.94 -8.77 -5.45
C GLY A 18 -12.21 -7.44 -5.68
N CYS A 19 -12.74 -6.53 -6.50
CA CYS A 19 -12.23 -5.18 -6.69
C CYS A 19 -12.98 -4.19 -5.78
N THR A 20 -12.27 -3.17 -5.32
CA THR A 20 -12.87 -2.00 -4.66
C THR A 20 -13.22 -0.97 -5.72
N VAL A 21 -14.52 -0.70 -5.91
CA VAL A 21 -15.02 0.33 -6.82
C VAL A 21 -15.32 1.60 -6.03
N LEU A 22 -14.62 2.68 -6.39
CA LEU A 22 -14.69 3.97 -5.75
C LEU A 22 -15.38 4.98 -6.67
N ARG A 23 -16.44 5.60 -6.17
CA ARG A 23 -17.11 6.74 -6.80
C ARG A 23 -16.89 7.99 -5.93
N PRO A 24 -15.81 8.75 -6.17
CA PRO A 24 -15.61 10.03 -5.51
C PRO A 24 -16.68 11.03 -5.97
N SER A 25 -17.10 11.89 -5.07
CA SER A 25 -18.00 13.02 -5.36
C SER A 25 -17.53 14.28 -4.63
N GLY A 26 -17.77 15.45 -5.21
CA GLY A 26 -17.36 16.76 -4.68
C GLY A 26 -16.32 17.46 -5.56
N VAL A 27 -15.71 18.52 -5.01
CA VAL A 27 -14.69 19.33 -5.69
C VAL A 27 -13.30 18.90 -5.22
N LEU A 28 -12.38 18.68 -6.17
CA LEU A 28 -10.98 18.39 -5.87
C LEU A 28 -10.17 19.69 -5.94
N ASP A 29 -9.73 20.20 -4.79
CA ASP A 29 -8.75 21.28 -4.70
C ASP A 29 -7.31 20.74 -4.50
N TRP A 30 -6.33 21.63 -4.35
CA TRP A 30 -4.91 21.24 -4.22
C TRP A 30 -4.60 20.41 -2.97
N ASP A 31 -5.32 20.62 -1.85
CA ASP A 31 -5.20 19.77 -0.65
C ASP A 31 -5.96 18.44 -0.84
N GLY A 32 -7.07 18.49 -1.58
CA GLY A 32 -7.83 17.34 -2.03
C GLY A 32 -7.00 16.37 -2.85
N TYR A 33 -6.05 16.84 -3.66
CA TYR A 33 -5.13 16.00 -4.43
C TYR A 33 -4.34 15.02 -3.55
N ARG A 34 -3.66 15.49 -2.50
CA ARG A 34 -2.87 14.62 -1.63
C ARG A 34 -3.76 13.63 -0.89
N ARG A 35 -4.88 14.14 -0.37
CA ARG A 35 -5.87 13.31 0.33
C ARG A 35 -6.44 12.21 -0.56
N PHE A 36 -6.75 12.53 -1.82
CA PHE A 36 -7.23 11.57 -2.81
C PHE A 36 -6.22 10.46 -3.04
N GLY A 37 -4.95 10.82 -3.26
CA GLY A 37 -3.86 9.84 -3.41
C GLY A 37 -3.70 8.95 -2.17
N ASP A 38 -3.74 9.53 -0.97
CA ASP A 38 -3.68 8.77 0.29
C ASP A 38 -4.87 7.83 0.45
N ASP A 39 -6.09 8.28 0.15
CA ASP A 39 -7.30 7.47 0.23
C ASP A 39 -7.23 6.27 -0.73
N LEU A 40 -6.74 6.47 -1.96
CA LEU A 40 -6.50 5.36 -2.90
C LEU A 40 -5.51 4.34 -2.34
N VAL A 41 -4.42 4.80 -1.71
CA VAL A 41 -3.45 3.91 -1.05
C VAL A 41 -4.12 3.17 0.12
N ARG A 42 -4.93 3.84 0.94
CA ARG A 42 -5.69 3.18 2.03
C ARG A 42 -6.58 2.05 1.50
N TYR A 43 -7.30 2.27 0.39
CA TYR A 43 -8.14 1.24 -0.22
C TYR A 43 -7.33 0.11 -0.87
N ALA A 44 -6.09 0.37 -1.27
CA ALA A 44 -5.20 -0.64 -1.82
C ALA A 44 -4.55 -1.52 -0.74
N VAL A 45 -4.29 -1.00 0.46
CA VAL A 45 -3.59 -1.71 1.57
C VAL A 45 -4.26 -3.04 1.95
N ASP A 46 -5.59 -3.12 1.87
CA ASP A 46 -6.33 -4.35 2.15
C ASP A 46 -6.29 -5.38 1.01
N ARG A 47 -5.58 -5.04 -0.07
CA ARG A 47 -5.26 -5.89 -1.22
C ARG A 47 -6.49 -6.39 -2.00
N PRO A 48 -7.41 -5.51 -2.43
CA PRO A 48 -8.40 -5.91 -3.42
C PRO A 48 -7.70 -6.34 -4.71
N ARG A 49 -8.39 -7.09 -5.57
CA ARG A 49 -7.90 -7.46 -6.90
C ARG A 49 -7.48 -6.22 -7.71
N ALA A 50 -8.22 -5.12 -7.56
CA ALA A 50 -7.89 -3.80 -8.07
C ALA A 50 -8.69 -2.72 -7.32
N VAL A 51 -8.21 -1.49 -7.38
CA VAL A 51 -8.99 -0.29 -7.06
C VAL A 51 -9.45 0.34 -8.39
N ILE A 52 -10.76 0.41 -8.58
CA ILE A 52 -11.40 0.98 -9.78
C ILE A 52 -11.99 2.32 -9.38
N VAL A 53 -11.52 3.41 -9.98
CA VAL A 53 -11.99 4.76 -9.69
C VAL A 53 -12.88 5.22 -10.84
N VAL A 54 -14.16 5.45 -10.56
CA VAL A 54 -15.16 5.91 -11.54
C VAL A 54 -15.29 7.42 -11.41
N VAL A 55 -14.97 8.17 -12.48
CA VAL A 55 -14.88 9.64 -12.44
C VAL A 55 -16.04 10.36 -13.14
N ASP A 56 -17.09 9.64 -13.49
CA ASP A 56 -18.22 10.16 -14.30
C ASP A 56 -19.03 11.24 -13.58
N ASP A 57 -19.12 11.18 -12.25
CA ASP A 57 -19.90 12.11 -11.40
C ASP A 57 -19.03 13.19 -10.71
N LEU A 58 -17.77 13.35 -11.13
CA LEU A 58 -16.87 14.33 -10.54
C LEU A 58 -16.93 15.65 -11.33
N ASP A 59 -17.32 16.74 -10.68
CA ASP A 59 -17.16 18.09 -11.23
C ASP A 59 -15.66 18.41 -11.27
N LEU A 60 -15.02 18.00 -12.37
CA LEU A 60 -13.58 18.04 -12.56
C LEU A 60 -13.14 19.49 -12.79
N VAL A 61 -12.61 20.09 -11.73
CA VAL A 61 -11.68 21.21 -11.86
C VAL A 61 -10.29 20.55 -11.98
N GLU A 62 -9.69 20.60 -13.18
CA GLU A 62 -8.29 20.22 -13.49
C GLU A 62 -7.89 18.72 -13.62
N ASP A 63 -6.66 18.53 -14.14
CA ASP A 63 -5.88 17.30 -14.38
C ASP A 63 -5.49 16.50 -13.10
N ALA A 64 -6.02 16.89 -11.95
CA ALA A 64 -5.55 16.46 -10.63
C ALA A 64 -5.86 14.98 -10.31
N VAL A 65 -6.99 14.44 -10.78
CA VAL A 65 -7.39 13.04 -10.49
C VAL A 65 -6.45 12.03 -11.12
N ALA A 66 -6.14 12.19 -12.41
CA ALA A 66 -5.25 11.30 -13.13
C ALA A 66 -3.82 11.35 -12.55
N THR A 67 -3.36 12.55 -12.17
CA THR A 67 -2.07 12.73 -11.48
C THR A 67 -2.08 12.03 -10.11
N ALA A 68 -3.16 12.14 -9.33
CA ALA A 68 -3.26 11.51 -8.02
C ALA A 68 -3.29 9.99 -8.14
N CYS A 69 -4.02 9.46 -9.13
CA CYS A 69 -4.02 8.04 -9.45
C CYS A 69 -2.62 7.56 -9.84
N ALA A 70 -1.90 8.31 -10.68
CA ALA A 70 -0.54 7.98 -11.07
C ALA A 70 0.41 7.95 -9.87
N SER A 71 0.32 8.95 -8.99
CA SER A 71 1.11 9.00 -7.75
C SER A 71 0.79 7.81 -6.83
N ALA A 72 -0.50 7.51 -6.62
CA ALA A 72 -0.92 6.36 -5.83
C ALA A 72 -0.42 5.04 -6.43
N ARG A 73 -0.44 4.89 -7.76
CA ARG A 73 0.07 3.70 -8.46
C ARG A 73 1.55 3.46 -8.20
N VAL A 74 2.36 4.52 -8.18
CA VAL A 74 3.78 4.43 -7.83
C VAL A 74 3.94 3.99 -6.37
N ARG A 75 3.12 4.53 -5.45
CA ARG A 75 3.19 4.16 -4.03
C ARG A 75 2.80 2.72 -3.75
N VAL A 76 1.92 2.13 -4.57
CA VAL A 76 1.48 0.73 -4.42
C VAL A 76 2.22 -0.25 -5.33
N SER A 77 3.21 0.21 -6.11
CA SER A 77 3.88 -0.63 -7.12
C SER A 77 4.83 -1.64 -6.53
N ASP A 78 5.42 -1.36 -5.37
CA ASP A 78 6.31 -2.28 -4.64
C ASP A 78 5.59 -3.11 -3.58
N TRP A 79 4.51 -2.54 -3.02
CA TRP A 79 3.54 -3.22 -2.18
C TRP A 79 2.31 -2.32 -2.05
N PRO A 80 1.07 -2.83 -2.10
CA PRO A 80 0.69 -4.24 -2.22
C PRO A 80 0.53 -4.77 -3.66
N HIS A 81 1.08 -4.10 -4.67
CA HIS A 81 0.91 -4.49 -6.07
C HIS A 81 -0.56 -4.55 -6.51
N VAL A 82 -1.39 -3.64 -6.00
CA VAL A 82 -2.80 -3.54 -6.36
C VAL A 82 -2.94 -2.59 -7.55
N PRO A 83 -3.47 -3.05 -8.70
CA PRO A 83 -3.75 -2.18 -9.82
C PRO A 83 -4.74 -1.09 -9.42
N ILE A 84 -4.42 0.16 -9.76
CA ILE A 84 -5.37 1.28 -9.71
C ILE A 84 -5.68 1.67 -11.14
N VAL A 85 -6.95 1.68 -11.50
CA VAL A 85 -7.45 1.96 -12.85
C VAL A 85 -8.59 2.97 -12.81
N LEU A 86 -8.77 3.70 -13.91
CA LEU A 86 -9.84 4.67 -14.06
C LEU A 86 -10.96 4.11 -14.95
N VAL A 87 -12.19 4.49 -14.64
CA VAL A 87 -13.35 4.38 -15.51
C VAL A 87 -13.87 5.78 -15.79
N ALA A 88 -13.89 6.13 -17.08
CA ALA A 88 -14.39 7.42 -17.56
C ALA A 88 -15.24 7.16 -18.82
N ALA A 89 -16.55 7.35 -18.70
CA ALA A 89 -17.49 7.22 -19.80
C ALA A 89 -17.29 8.39 -20.80
N GLY A 90 -16.97 8.06 -22.06
CA GLY A 90 -16.86 9.01 -23.16
C GLY A 90 -15.41 9.44 -23.49
N LEU A 91 -15.04 9.26 -24.77
CA LEU A 91 -13.70 9.57 -25.32
C LEU A 91 -13.36 11.07 -25.37
N ALA A 92 -14.25 11.95 -24.93
CA ALA A 92 -14.06 13.40 -24.86
C ALA A 92 -13.80 13.92 -23.44
N ASN A 93 -13.50 13.03 -22.48
CA ASN A 93 -13.19 13.43 -21.12
C ASN A 93 -11.71 13.87 -21.01
N PRO A 94 -11.42 15.15 -20.64
CA PRO A 94 -10.04 15.62 -20.43
C PRO A 94 -9.22 14.73 -19.49
N THR A 95 -9.86 14.11 -18.48
CA THR A 95 -9.21 13.17 -17.56
C THR A 95 -8.62 11.96 -18.26
N ALA A 96 -9.27 11.43 -19.31
CA ALA A 96 -8.75 10.28 -20.06
C ALA A 96 -7.44 10.62 -20.80
N THR A 97 -7.35 11.84 -21.35
CA THR A 97 -6.13 12.34 -22.01
C THR A 97 -4.98 12.48 -21.01
N VAL A 98 -5.23 13.03 -19.84
CA VAL A 98 -4.22 13.18 -18.77
C VAL A 98 -3.81 11.82 -18.22
N ALA A 99 -4.78 10.92 -18.00
CA ALA A 99 -4.53 9.56 -17.56
C ALA A 99 -3.60 8.82 -18.53
N ALA A 100 -3.82 8.95 -19.84
CA ALA A 100 -2.94 8.40 -20.86
C ALA A 100 -1.51 8.94 -20.75
N ARG A 101 -1.33 10.26 -20.56
CA ARG A 101 -0.01 10.88 -20.35
C ARG A 101 0.72 10.33 -19.13
N HIS A 102 -0.01 10.09 -18.04
CA HIS A 102 0.53 9.51 -16.80
C HIS A 102 0.49 7.97 -16.79
N ARG A 103 0.16 7.34 -17.93
CA ARG A 103 0.06 5.88 -18.11
C ARG A 103 -0.90 5.19 -17.14
N VAL A 104 -1.95 5.86 -16.70
CA VAL A 104 -3.02 5.30 -15.87
C VAL A 104 -4.01 4.56 -16.78
N PRO A 105 -4.19 3.23 -16.63
CA PRO A 105 -5.16 2.48 -17.44
C PRO A 105 -6.55 3.05 -17.24
N THR A 106 -7.20 3.40 -18.34
CA THR A 106 -8.53 4.01 -18.35
C THR A 106 -9.45 3.19 -19.25
N PHE A 107 -10.64 2.91 -18.76
CA PHE A 107 -11.63 2.08 -19.45
C PHE A 107 -12.97 2.83 -19.58
N PRO A 108 -13.77 2.54 -20.62
CA PRO A 108 -15.04 3.23 -20.81
C PRO A 108 -16.14 2.73 -19.87
N SER A 109 -15.97 1.55 -19.26
CA SER A 109 -16.89 1.02 -18.24
C SER A 109 -16.15 0.16 -17.21
N ILE A 110 -16.80 -0.10 -16.07
CA ILE A 110 -16.31 -1.06 -15.06
C ILE A 110 -16.18 -2.46 -15.66
N GLU A 111 -17.10 -2.84 -16.55
CA GLU A 111 -17.08 -4.17 -17.17
C GLU A 111 -15.84 -4.35 -18.07
N ASP A 112 -15.50 -3.33 -18.85
CA ASP A 112 -14.28 -3.33 -19.67
C ASP A 112 -13.02 -3.38 -18.80
N ALA A 113 -13.01 -2.64 -17.68
CA ALA A 113 -11.92 -2.71 -16.71
C ALA A 113 -11.77 -4.12 -16.13
N LEU A 114 -12.87 -4.75 -15.71
CA LEU A 114 -12.85 -6.10 -15.13
C LEU A 114 -12.39 -7.17 -16.13
N ARG A 115 -12.75 -7.01 -17.42
CA ARG A 115 -12.31 -7.88 -18.51
C ARG A 115 -10.82 -7.72 -18.82
N ALA A 116 -10.28 -6.51 -18.72
CA ALA A 116 -8.88 -6.22 -18.98
C ALA A 116 -7.94 -6.49 -17.78
N LEU A 117 -8.45 -6.39 -16.55
CA LEU A 117 -7.68 -6.63 -15.35
C LEU A 117 -7.22 -8.10 -15.29
N PRO A 118 -5.95 -8.37 -14.98
CA PRO A 118 -5.51 -9.74 -14.79
C PRO A 118 -6.30 -10.41 -13.67
N PRO A 119 -6.38 -11.76 -13.67
CA PRO A 119 -6.84 -12.47 -12.48
C PRO A 119 -5.94 -12.08 -11.30
N ALA A 120 -6.51 -12.08 -10.08
CA ALA A 120 -5.71 -11.85 -8.89
C ALA A 120 -4.57 -12.89 -8.88
N PRO A 121 -3.29 -12.47 -8.76
CA PRO A 121 -2.20 -13.42 -8.78
C PRO A 121 -2.34 -14.38 -7.59
N PRO A 122 -1.92 -15.64 -7.71
CA PRO A 122 -1.85 -16.54 -6.56
C PRO A 122 -0.84 -15.96 -5.56
N ARG A 123 -1.36 -15.36 -4.49
CA ARG A 123 -0.57 -14.80 -3.39
C ARG A 123 -0.51 -15.84 -2.28
N ARG A 124 0.70 -16.16 -1.82
CA ARG A 124 0.87 -16.91 -0.58
C ARG A 124 0.99 -15.88 0.52
N ASP A 125 -0.04 -15.76 1.34
CA ASP A 125 -0.06 -14.80 2.42
C ASP A 125 -0.49 -15.44 3.74
N ALA A 126 -0.06 -14.79 4.83
CA ALA A 126 -0.43 -15.16 6.17
C ALA A 126 -0.34 -13.91 7.05
N ALA A 127 -1.14 -13.87 8.12
CA ALA A 127 -1.09 -12.80 9.10
C ALA A 127 -1.22 -13.34 10.53
N ILE A 128 -0.67 -12.60 11.49
CA ILE A 128 -0.93 -12.78 12.91
C ILE A 128 -1.15 -11.42 13.58
N GLU A 129 -2.05 -11.43 14.57
CA GLU A 129 -2.19 -10.33 15.50
C GLU A 129 -1.17 -10.47 16.63
N LEU A 130 -0.59 -9.35 17.05
CA LEU A 130 0.42 -9.25 18.08
C LEU A 130 -0.05 -8.22 19.11
N ALA A 131 -0.26 -8.66 20.34
CA ALA A 131 -0.50 -7.75 21.46
C ALA A 131 0.74 -6.83 21.68
N PRO A 132 0.60 -5.64 22.26
CA PRO A 132 1.72 -4.76 22.54
C PRO A 132 2.51 -5.25 23.77
N SER A 133 3.39 -6.23 23.58
CA SER A 133 4.10 -6.90 24.67
C SER A 133 5.56 -7.20 24.32
N THR A 134 6.38 -7.45 25.34
CA THR A 134 7.81 -7.78 25.16
C THR A 134 8.03 -9.14 24.47
N VAL A 135 7.03 -10.02 24.44
CA VAL A 135 7.12 -11.32 23.75
C VAL A 135 6.71 -11.24 22.28
N SER A 136 6.24 -10.08 21.80
CA SER A 136 5.70 -9.94 20.45
C SER A 136 6.76 -10.09 19.36
N SER A 137 7.99 -9.62 19.58
CA SER A 137 9.11 -9.90 18.68
C SER A 137 9.43 -11.39 18.57
N MET A 138 9.26 -12.16 19.66
CA MET A 138 9.43 -13.61 19.64
C MET A 138 8.33 -14.28 18.80
N HIS A 139 7.06 -13.90 18.99
CA HIS A 139 5.95 -14.43 18.19
C HIS A 139 6.09 -14.08 16.71
N ALA A 140 6.52 -12.84 16.39
CA ALA A 140 6.83 -12.41 15.04
C ALA A 140 7.88 -13.31 14.38
N ARG A 141 9.01 -13.55 15.06
CA ARG A 141 10.08 -14.44 14.56
C ARG A 141 9.59 -15.88 14.36
N GLN A 142 8.84 -16.44 15.31
CA GLN A 142 8.29 -17.79 15.18
C GLN A 142 7.34 -17.91 13.97
N PHE A 143 6.52 -16.89 13.75
CA PHE A 143 5.60 -16.83 12.63
C PHE A 143 6.34 -16.73 11.28
N VAL A 144 7.32 -15.83 11.19
CA VAL A 144 8.18 -15.67 10.00
C VAL A 144 8.91 -16.97 9.68
N THR A 145 9.56 -17.59 10.65
CA THR A 145 10.23 -18.89 10.46
C THR A 145 9.28 -19.92 9.87
N ARG A 146 8.10 -20.08 10.49
CA ARG A 146 7.10 -21.06 10.06
C ARG A 146 6.62 -20.82 8.64
N MET A 147 6.40 -19.57 8.25
CA MET A 147 5.95 -19.23 6.89
C MET A 147 7.09 -19.36 5.88
N CYS A 148 8.32 -18.99 6.26
CA CYS A 148 9.50 -19.24 5.43
C CYS A 148 9.72 -20.73 5.15
N ASP A 149 9.50 -21.60 6.14
CA ASP A 149 9.51 -23.06 5.96
C ASP A 149 8.39 -23.50 5.03
N ARG A 150 7.15 -23.10 5.34
CA ARG A 150 5.95 -23.51 4.58
C ARG A 150 5.98 -23.06 3.12
N TRP A 151 6.55 -21.89 2.84
CA TRP A 151 6.64 -21.34 1.48
C TRP A 151 7.99 -21.62 0.81
N GLU A 152 8.87 -22.33 1.52
CA GLU A 152 10.21 -22.71 1.09
C GLU A 152 11.13 -21.53 0.72
N VAL A 153 10.93 -20.33 1.28
CA VAL A 153 11.73 -19.13 0.96
C VAL A 153 13.02 -19.03 1.79
N GLY A 154 13.80 -20.12 1.81
CA GLY A 154 15.00 -20.29 2.63
C GLY A 154 16.06 -19.17 2.53
N PRO A 155 16.45 -18.71 1.33
CA PRO A 155 17.57 -17.76 1.15
C PRO A 155 17.37 -16.40 1.84
N VAL A 156 16.13 -15.91 1.95
CA VAL A 156 15.82 -14.60 2.53
C VAL A 156 15.38 -14.67 3.99
N ARG A 157 15.36 -15.86 4.60
CA ARG A 157 14.80 -16.07 5.95
C ARG A 157 15.50 -15.23 7.02
N THR A 158 16.83 -15.20 7.01
CA THR A 158 17.61 -14.46 8.02
C THR A 158 17.27 -12.97 7.96
N ASP A 159 17.24 -12.39 6.76
CA ASP A 159 16.88 -10.99 6.55
C ASP A 159 15.42 -10.73 6.91
N ALA A 160 14.51 -11.66 6.57
CA ALA A 160 13.09 -11.57 6.92
C ALA A 160 12.85 -11.54 8.42
N LEU A 161 13.59 -12.35 9.19
CA LEU A 161 13.50 -12.40 10.64
C LEU A 161 13.98 -11.08 11.27
N LEU A 162 15.07 -10.51 10.74
CA LEU A 162 15.61 -9.24 11.20
C LEU A 162 14.64 -8.09 10.87
N VAL A 163 14.21 -7.99 9.61
CA VAL A 163 13.22 -6.99 9.17
C VAL A 163 11.93 -7.07 10.00
N ALA A 164 11.37 -8.26 10.20
CA ALA A 164 10.17 -8.40 11.00
C ALA A 164 10.36 -7.99 12.46
N THR A 165 11.53 -8.28 13.04
CA THR A 165 11.87 -7.86 14.40
C THR A 165 11.93 -6.32 14.48
N GLU A 166 12.67 -5.68 13.58
CA GLU A 166 12.82 -4.22 13.57
C GLU A 166 11.48 -3.51 13.31
N LEU A 167 10.65 -4.01 12.40
CA LEU A 167 9.34 -3.41 12.12
C LEU A 167 8.38 -3.56 13.31
N VAL A 168 8.36 -4.72 13.97
CA VAL A 168 7.52 -4.94 15.16
C VAL A 168 8.01 -4.10 16.33
N GLU A 169 9.32 -4.03 16.57
CA GLU A 169 9.88 -3.20 17.65
C GLU A 169 9.64 -1.70 17.40
N ASN A 170 9.78 -1.24 16.16
CA ASN A 170 9.44 0.12 15.78
C ASN A 170 7.95 0.42 16.02
N ALA A 171 7.06 -0.50 15.68
CA ALA A 171 5.63 -0.35 15.93
C ALA A 171 5.32 -0.34 17.44
N LEU A 172 5.91 -1.23 18.23
CA LEU A 172 5.76 -1.27 19.70
C LEU A 172 6.24 0.00 20.39
N LEU A 173 7.28 0.66 19.85
CA LEU A 173 7.83 1.90 20.40
C LEU A 173 6.97 3.14 20.10
N HIS A 174 6.19 3.10 19.02
CA HIS A 174 5.53 4.31 18.48
C HIS A 174 4.01 4.23 18.48
N ALA A 175 3.43 3.03 18.45
CA ALA A 175 2.00 2.84 18.39
C ALA A 175 1.42 2.31 19.70
N PHE A 176 0.11 2.43 19.81
CA PHE A 176 -0.67 1.85 20.90
C PHE A 176 -1.60 0.77 20.33
N GLY A 177 -1.84 -0.28 21.12
CA GLY A 177 -2.77 -1.34 20.76
C GLY A 177 -2.17 -2.48 19.97
N GLU A 178 -3.03 -3.30 19.38
CA GLU A 178 -2.66 -4.51 18.65
C GLU A 178 -1.98 -4.17 17.32
N LEU A 179 -0.97 -4.97 16.98
CA LEU A 179 -0.25 -4.90 15.71
C LEU A 179 -0.70 -6.06 14.82
N LEU A 180 -0.74 -5.84 13.51
CA LEU A 180 -0.98 -6.91 12.54
C LEU A 180 0.29 -7.12 11.71
N LEU A 181 0.96 -8.26 11.93
CA LEU A 181 2.09 -8.68 11.11
C LEU A 181 1.57 -9.54 9.96
N ARG A 182 1.86 -9.12 8.72
CA ARG A 182 1.49 -9.81 7.49
C ARG A 182 2.75 -10.20 6.71
N LEU A 183 2.74 -11.40 6.16
CA LEU A 183 3.73 -11.89 5.22
C LEU A 183 3.05 -12.16 3.89
N GLU A 184 3.72 -11.80 2.80
CA GLU A 184 3.23 -12.04 1.45
C GLU A 184 4.37 -12.51 0.56
N CYS A 185 4.18 -13.62 -0.12
CA CYS A 185 5.09 -14.10 -1.13
C CYS A 185 4.42 -14.07 -2.52
N GLN A 186 4.91 -13.15 -3.36
CA GLN A 186 4.45 -12.94 -4.73
C GLN A 186 5.65 -12.65 -5.64
N GLY A 187 5.66 -13.23 -6.84
CA GLY A 187 6.59 -12.81 -7.90
C GLY A 187 8.08 -12.99 -7.59
N GLY A 188 8.45 -13.93 -6.72
CA GLY A 188 9.85 -14.09 -6.28
C GLY A 188 10.26 -13.00 -5.29
N SER A 189 9.35 -12.54 -4.45
CA SER A 189 9.64 -11.59 -3.37
C SER A 189 8.85 -11.97 -2.13
N LEU A 190 9.42 -11.66 -0.96
CA LEU A 190 8.77 -11.79 0.34
C LEU A 190 8.60 -10.40 0.93
N THR A 191 7.36 -9.97 1.12
CA THR A 191 7.03 -8.71 1.79
C THR A 191 6.61 -8.97 3.23
N ILE A 192 7.20 -8.20 4.14
CA ILE A 192 6.87 -8.15 5.55
C ILE A 192 6.18 -6.80 5.79
N ALA A 193 4.96 -6.82 6.33
CA ALA A 193 4.17 -5.62 6.59
C ALA A 193 3.64 -5.64 8.02
N VAL A 194 3.86 -4.57 8.78
CA VAL A 194 3.34 -4.38 10.13
C VAL A 194 2.38 -3.22 10.12
N ALA A 195 1.11 -3.50 10.42
CA ALA A 195 0.10 -2.48 10.62
C ALA A 195 -0.01 -2.12 12.09
N ASP A 196 -0.19 -0.82 12.35
CA ASP A 196 -0.42 -0.28 13.70
C ASP A 196 -1.48 0.83 13.65
N ALA A 197 -1.90 1.32 14.82
CA ALA A 197 -2.95 2.34 14.94
C ALA A 197 -2.43 3.78 14.93
N ASP A 198 -1.11 4.00 14.90
CA ASP A 198 -0.52 5.34 14.83
C ASP A 198 -0.55 5.86 13.37
N PRO A 199 -1.24 6.98 13.09
CA PRO A 199 -1.32 7.52 11.74
C PRO A 199 -0.06 8.28 11.30
N GLN A 200 0.92 8.51 12.19
CA GLN A 200 2.14 9.26 11.87
C GLN A 200 3.06 8.46 10.95
N GLU A 201 3.49 9.02 9.82
CA GLU A 201 4.40 8.32 8.91
C GLU A 201 5.68 7.85 9.61
N ALA A 202 6.10 6.63 9.28
CA ALA A 202 7.38 6.11 9.76
C ALA A 202 8.51 6.86 9.06
N MET A 203 9.29 7.63 9.82
CA MET A 203 10.40 8.41 9.30
C MET A 203 11.73 7.72 9.59
N LEU A 204 12.56 7.58 8.56
CA LEU A 204 13.97 7.25 8.73
C LEU A 204 14.66 8.46 9.38
N ARG A 205 14.94 8.37 10.69
CA ARG A 205 15.65 9.43 11.42
C ARG A 205 17.13 9.12 11.44
N GLU A 206 17.97 10.14 11.25
CA GLU A 206 19.40 10.00 11.54
C GLU A 206 19.59 9.66 13.02
N PRO A 207 20.46 8.69 13.36
CA PRO A 207 20.76 8.41 14.76
C PRO A 207 21.35 9.66 15.41
N ALA A 208 20.70 10.15 16.48
CA ALA A 208 21.31 11.18 17.30
C ALA A 208 22.61 10.62 17.90
N ALA A 209 23.71 11.39 17.84
CA ALA A 209 25.00 10.97 18.37
C ALA A 209 24.85 10.48 19.82
N GLY A 210 25.20 9.21 20.07
CA GLY A 210 25.11 8.57 21.38
C GLY A 210 23.85 7.74 21.68
N HIS A 211 22.91 7.60 20.73
CA HIS A 211 21.73 6.72 20.90
C HIS A 211 21.75 5.54 19.92
N PRO A 212 22.36 4.41 20.28
CA PRO A 212 22.44 3.22 19.43
C PRO A 212 21.08 2.53 19.16
N ALA A 213 20.00 2.93 19.85
CA ALA A 213 18.70 2.26 19.77
C ALA A 213 17.80 2.72 18.59
N ARG A 214 18.33 3.42 17.59
CA ARG A 214 17.52 4.03 16.49
C ARG A 214 17.98 3.65 15.08
N PHE A 215 18.47 2.42 14.90
CA PHE A 215 18.90 1.93 13.58
C PHE A 215 17.87 1.03 12.87
N GLY A 216 16.73 0.72 13.48
CA GLY A 216 15.86 -0.34 12.95
C GLY A 216 15.39 -0.13 11.51
N LEU A 217 14.92 1.07 11.16
CA LEU A 217 14.57 1.38 9.77
C LEU A 217 15.78 1.51 8.84
N HIS A 218 16.99 1.80 9.35
CA HIS A 218 18.23 1.77 8.54
C HIS A 218 18.61 0.33 8.18
N VAL A 219 18.42 -0.62 9.09
CA VAL A 219 18.60 -2.06 8.83
C VAL A 219 17.55 -2.55 7.82
N VAL A 220 16.29 -2.15 8.00
CA VAL A 220 15.24 -2.47 7.00
C VAL A 220 15.61 -1.91 5.63
N ALA A 221 16.04 -0.64 5.56
CA ALA A 221 16.40 0.01 4.32
C ALA A 221 17.62 -0.62 3.61
N SER A 222 18.57 -1.18 4.36
CA SER A 222 19.77 -1.80 3.79
C SER A 222 19.52 -3.23 3.28
N LEU A 223 18.57 -3.95 3.88
CA LEU A 223 18.25 -5.34 3.51
C LEU A 223 17.16 -5.42 2.44
N ALA A 224 16.23 -4.46 2.43
CA ALA A 224 15.07 -4.51 1.55
C ALA A 224 15.38 -4.02 0.13
N ARG A 225 14.77 -4.68 -0.86
CA ARG A 225 14.71 -4.16 -2.24
C ARG A 225 13.93 -2.86 -2.28
N ALA A 226 12.83 -2.81 -1.54
CA ALA A 226 11.97 -1.65 -1.39
C ALA A 226 11.29 -1.70 -0.02
N TRP A 227 11.05 -0.54 0.58
CA TRP A 227 10.29 -0.43 1.83
C TRP A 227 9.50 0.88 1.81
N GLY A 228 8.49 0.99 2.66
CA GLY A 228 7.69 2.19 2.74
C GLY A 228 6.69 2.21 3.87
N CYS A 229 5.92 3.29 3.91
CA CYS A 229 4.83 3.52 4.84
C CYS A 229 3.57 3.87 4.05
N ALA A 230 2.46 3.19 4.34
CA ALA A 230 1.18 3.42 3.70
C ALA A 230 0.11 3.72 4.76
N PRO A 231 -0.77 4.72 4.56
CA PRO A 231 -1.90 4.93 5.45
C PRO A 231 -2.90 3.76 5.36
N ARG A 232 -3.64 3.48 6.43
CA ARG A 232 -4.70 2.46 6.46
C ARG A 232 -6.02 2.97 7.05
N TRP A 233 -7.10 2.24 6.76
CA TRP A 233 -8.39 2.41 7.41
C TRP A 233 -8.52 1.56 8.70
N PRO A 234 -9.35 1.96 9.67
CA PRO A 234 -10.01 3.28 9.79
C PRO A 234 -9.04 4.41 10.22
N VAL A 235 -8.00 4.09 11.00
CA VAL A 235 -6.88 4.97 11.36
C VAL A 235 -5.63 4.09 11.50
N GLY A 236 -4.47 4.65 11.14
CA GLY A 236 -3.16 4.04 11.37
C GLY A 236 -2.30 4.00 10.11
N LYS A 237 -1.22 3.23 10.18
CA LYS A 237 -0.31 2.98 9.06
C LYS A 237 0.05 1.52 8.92
N VAL A 238 0.68 1.21 7.78
CA VAL A 238 1.40 -0.03 7.52
C VAL A 238 2.81 0.32 7.11
N VAL A 239 3.78 -0.13 7.90
CA VAL A 239 5.20 -0.09 7.51
C VAL A 239 5.54 -1.43 6.90
N TRP A 240 6.12 -1.42 5.70
CA TRP A 240 6.37 -2.64 4.94
C TRP A 240 7.76 -2.64 4.32
N ALA A 241 8.28 -3.84 4.06
CA ALA A 241 9.56 -4.05 3.39
C ALA A 241 9.53 -5.33 2.56
N THR A 242 10.02 -5.23 1.33
CA THR A 242 10.03 -6.31 0.33
C THR A 242 11.46 -6.79 0.11
N LEU A 243 11.67 -8.07 0.34
CA LEU A 243 12.92 -8.80 0.08
C LEU A 243 12.85 -9.52 -1.26
N ALA A 244 13.94 -9.51 -2.03
CA ALA A 244 14.02 -10.26 -3.28
C ALA A 244 14.36 -11.73 -2.98
N ASP A 245 13.44 -12.65 -3.30
CA ASP A 245 13.71 -14.08 -3.25
C ASP A 245 14.46 -14.48 -4.53
N GLN A 246 15.78 -14.62 -4.42
CA GLN A 246 16.71 -14.85 -5.53
C GLN A 246 16.49 -16.18 -6.30
N ARG A 247 15.47 -16.97 -5.95
CA ARG A 247 15.15 -18.25 -6.62
C ARG A 247 14.71 -18.13 -8.09
N ARG A 248 14.39 -16.93 -8.60
CA ARG A 248 13.94 -16.74 -10.00
C ARG A 248 14.95 -16.08 -10.94
N SER A 249 16.09 -15.62 -10.44
CA SER A 249 17.10 -14.92 -11.26
C SER A 249 17.91 -15.84 -12.19
N LEU A 250 17.68 -17.16 -12.18
CA LEU A 250 18.49 -18.17 -12.88
C LEU A 250 17.74 -18.95 -13.99
N LEU A 251 16.65 -18.44 -14.54
CA LEU A 251 15.95 -19.07 -15.68
C LEU A 251 15.60 -18.08 -16.81
N LEU A 252 16.57 -17.26 -17.22
CA LEU A 252 16.56 -16.59 -18.53
C LEU A 252 17.79 -17.01 -19.33
#